data_AF-A0A545U483-F1
#
_entry.id   AF-A0A545U483-F1
#
_cell.length_a   1.000
_cell.length_b   1.000
_cell.length_c   1.000
_cell.angle_alpha   90.00
_cell.angle_beta   90.00
_cell.angle_gamma   90.00
#
_symmetry.space_group_name_H-M   'P 1'
#
loop_
_entity.id
_entity.type
_entity.pdbx_description
1 polymer ?
#
loop_
_entity_poly.entity_id
_entity_poly.type
_entity_poly.pdbx_seq_one_letter_code
_entity_poly.pdbx_strand_id
1 'polypeptide(L)'
;MEAILSFIEKHFRHPMVPLFFMLGAALSLLGITSGLPIEGYKELVTTNDFRYLSVALGVICIAIAIFIYYNPPGAPAAGEGGPAANPAGDINSPIALPSELLLPWPARRDYLTQYQRRLLTYLEESGDIRFSAILEAFPERASEELFYRLEQLRLLGFIVYEQIGAKKADPDAHCYRLSEAYAAEVREMLSGMTVRATKK
;
A
#
# COMPACT_ATOMS: atom_id res chain seq x y z
N MET A 1 1.19 23.50 -11.27
CA MET A 1 1.44 22.43 -10.26
C MET A 1 2.23 21.27 -10.87
N GLU A 2 1.89 20.79 -12.06
CA GLU A 2 2.58 19.66 -12.72
C GLU A 2 4.09 19.88 -12.96
N ALA A 3 4.52 21.11 -13.31
CA ALA A 3 5.95 21.42 -13.50
C ALA A 3 6.79 21.38 -12.21
N ILE A 4 6.16 21.64 -11.06
CA ILE A 4 6.85 21.60 -9.75
C ILE A 4 6.99 20.15 -9.31
N LEU A 5 5.94 19.34 -9.49
CA LEU A 5 5.96 17.91 -9.18
C LEU A 5 6.99 17.17 -10.04
N SER A 6 7.06 17.44 -11.35
CA SER A 6 8.05 16.82 -12.23
C SER A 6 9.49 17.27 -11.95
N PHE A 7 9.70 18.51 -11.51
CA PHE A 7 11.01 18.97 -11.04
C PHE A 7 11.43 18.26 -9.75
N ILE A 8 10.49 18.11 -8.80
CA ILE A 8 10.73 17.42 -7.54
C ILE A 8 11.06 15.95 -7.78
N GLU A 9 10.28 15.25 -8.62
CA GLU A 9 10.51 13.84 -8.95
C GLU A 9 11.82 13.61 -9.70
N LYS A 10 12.23 14.57 -10.56
CA LYS A 10 13.48 14.47 -11.32
C LYS A 10 14.73 14.72 -10.46
N HIS A 11 14.64 15.58 -9.45
CA HIS A 11 15.80 15.99 -8.63
C HIS A 11 15.89 15.25 -7.30
N PHE A 12 14.78 14.73 -6.79
CA PHE A 12 14.71 14.03 -5.51
C PHE A 12 14.24 12.60 -5.71
N ARG A 13 15.11 11.64 -5.40
CA ARG A 13 14.81 10.20 -5.45
C ARG A 13 13.65 9.79 -4.52
N HIS A 14 13.31 10.61 -3.53
CA HIS A 14 12.20 10.36 -2.63
C HIS A 14 11.41 11.65 -2.37
N PRO A 15 10.06 11.64 -2.50
CA PRO A 15 9.23 12.84 -2.33
C PRO A 15 9.23 13.41 -0.89
N MET A 16 9.75 12.67 0.09
CA MET A 16 9.81 13.13 1.48
C MET A 16 11.03 14.01 1.77
N VAL A 17 12.11 13.91 0.98
CA VAL A 17 13.30 14.75 1.14
C VAL A 17 12.99 16.25 1.05
N PRO A 18 12.33 16.76 0.00
CA PRO A 18 12.02 18.19 -0.09
C PRO A 18 11.03 18.62 1.00
N LEU A 19 10.14 17.72 1.46
CA LEU A 19 9.17 18.02 2.51
C LEU A 19 9.86 18.21 3.87
N PHE A 20 10.74 17.29 4.26
CA PHE A 20 11.54 17.43 5.49
C PHE A 20 12.52 18.59 5.41
N PHE A 21 13.11 18.85 4.24
CA PHE A 21 14.00 19.99 4.05
C PHE A 21 13.28 21.33 4.19
N MET A 22 12.13 21.50 3.53
CA MET A 22 11.32 22.73 3.62
C MET A 22 10.78 22.94 5.03
N LEU A 23 10.28 21.89 5.67
CA LEU A 23 9.82 21.93 7.05
C LEU A 23 10.97 22.32 8.01
N GLY A 24 12.14 21.68 7.85
CA GLY A 24 13.31 21.98 8.66
C GLY A 24 13.81 23.41 8.47
N ALA A 25 13.89 23.88 7.22
CA ALA A 25 14.27 25.26 6.90
C ALA A 25 13.28 26.27 7.49
N ALA A 26 11.97 26.01 7.41
CA ALA A 26 10.94 26.86 8.00
C ALA A 26 11.06 26.93 9.53
N LEU A 27 11.27 25.81 10.20
CA LEU A 27 11.43 25.74 11.67
C LEU A 27 12.72 26.42 12.14
N SER A 28 13.83 26.26 11.40
CA SER A 28 15.09 26.95 11.70
C SER A 28 14.97 28.45 11.47
N LEU A 29 14.34 28.88 10.36
CA LEU A 29 14.07 30.30 10.10
C LEU A 29 13.20 30.90 11.20
N LEU A 30 12.11 30.24 11.59
CA LEU A 30 11.22 30.70 12.66
C LEU A 30 11.96 30.87 13.99
N GLY A 31 12.84 29.92 14.34
CA GLY A 31 13.66 30.00 15.55
C GLY A 31 14.78 31.05 15.51
N ILE A 32 15.29 31.39 14.32
CA ILE A 32 16.30 32.45 14.15
C ILE A 32 15.64 33.82 14.13
N THR A 33 14.54 34.00 13.40
CA THR A 33 13.85 35.29 13.23
C THR A 33 13.14 35.74 14.50
N SER A 34 12.60 34.81 15.29
CA SER A 34 12.09 35.11 16.65
C SER A 34 13.19 35.60 17.61
N GLY A 35 14.47 35.37 17.29
CA GLY A 35 15.62 35.84 18.06
C GLY A 35 16.17 37.20 17.65
N LEU A 36 15.72 37.74 16.51
CA LEU A 36 16.21 39.03 16.00
C LEU A 36 15.28 40.16 16.46
N PRO A 37 15.80 41.27 16.97
CA PRO A 37 15.00 42.41 17.41
C PRO A 37 14.49 43.23 16.21
N ILE A 38 13.79 42.59 15.28
CA ILE A 38 13.17 43.23 14.12
C ILE A 38 11.73 43.59 14.51
N GLU A 39 11.38 44.87 14.38
CA GLU A 39 10.00 45.35 14.59
C GLU A 39 9.03 44.62 13.65
N GLY A 40 8.04 43.93 14.23
CA GLY A 40 7.03 43.14 13.52
C GLY A 40 7.06 41.62 13.75
N TYR A 41 8.18 41.05 14.21
CA TYR A 41 8.31 39.59 14.43
C TYR A 41 8.46 39.17 15.90
N LYS A 42 8.46 40.13 16.83
CA LYS A 42 8.65 39.90 18.28
C LYS A 42 7.59 39.02 18.96
N GLU A 43 6.47 38.71 18.29
CA GLU A 43 5.34 38.00 18.90
C GLU A 43 5.04 36.61 18.33
N LEU A 44 5.77 36.13 17.30
CA LEU A 44 5.47 34.80 16.73
C LEU A 44 5.88 33.62 17.63
N VAL A 45 6.85 33.81 18.53
CA VAL A 45 7.23 32.82 19.55
C VAL A 45 7.47 33.57 20.86
N THR A 46 6.47 33.55 21.74
CA THR A 46 6.43 34.33 22.99
C THR A 46 7.34 33.77 24.10
N THR A 47 7.87 32.56 23.95
CA THR A 47 8.67 31.89 24.98
C THR A 47 10.05 31.48 24.46
N ASN A 48 11.11 31.94 25.13
CA ASN A 48 12.50 31.65 24.77
C ASN A 48 12.81 30.14 24.70
N ASP A 49 12.09 29.31 25.47
CA ASP A 49 12.31 27.86 25.51
C ASP A 49 11.93 27.17 24.19
N PHE A 50 10.88 27.65 23.50
CA PHE A 50 10.44 27.08 22.23
C PHE A 50 11.33 27.50 21.05
N ARG A 51 12.13 28.56 21.21
CA ARG A 51 13.07 29.03 20.19
C ARG A 51 14.16 27.99 19.92
N TYR A 52 14.82 27.53 20.99
CA TYR A 52 15.85 26.50 20.88
C TYR A 52 15.28 25.18 20.41
N LEU A 53 14.06 24.85 20.86
CA LEU A 53 13.35 23.65 20.42
C LEU A 53 13.05 23.66 18.92
N SER A 54 12.56 24.80 18.39
CA SER A 54 12.26 24.97 16.96
C SER A 54 13.52 24.86 16.10
N VAL A 55 14.63 25.49 16.53
CA VAL A 55 15.91 25.37 15.81
C VAL A 55 16.42 23.93 15.85
N ALA A 56 16.40 23.28 17.02
CA ALA A 56 16.84 21.90 17.18
C ALA A 56 16.02 20.94 16.31
N LEU A 57 14.69 21.08 16.32
CA LEU A 57 13.81 20.27 15.49
C LEU A 57 14.04 20.53 14.00
N GLY A 58 14.24 21.79 13.61
CA GLY A 58 14.58 22.16 12.23
C GLY A 58 15.88 21.52 11.74
N VAL A 59 16.94 21.55 12.55
CA VAL A 59 18.22 20.90 12.25
C VAL A 59 18.06 19.38 12.16
N ILE A 60 17.27 18.75 13.05
CA ILE A 60 16.97 17.32 13.00
C ILE A 60 16.24 16.98 11.69
N CYS A 61 15.22 17.76 11.30
CA CYS A 61 14.50 17.55 10.04
C CYS A 61 15.43 17.68 8.82
N ILE A 62 16.33 18.66 8.81
CA ILE A 62 17.34 18.81 7.74
C ILE A 62 18.31 17.63 7.74
N ALA A 63 18.79 17.19 8.91
CA ALA A 63 19.67 16.03 9.03
C ALA A 63 18.99 14.74 8.54
N ILE A 64 17.71 14.54 8.84
CA ILE A 64 16.90 13.43 8.33
C ILE A 64 16.73 13.56 6.81
N ALA A 65 16.47 14.75 6.28
CA ALA A 65 16.37 14.98 4.83
C ALA A 65 17.69 14.62 4.11
N ILE A 66 18.83 15.05 4.66
CA ILE A 66 20.18 14.70 4.18
C ILE A 66 20.41 13.19 4.28
N PHE A 67 20.04 12.58 5.41
CA PHE A 67 20.18 11.15 5.62
C PHE A 67 19.37 10.35 4.61
N ILE A 68 18.11 10.69 4.37
CA ILE A 68 17.24 10.04 3.36
C ILE A 68 17.77 10.32 1.94
N TYR A 69 18.34 11.49 1.70
CA TYR A 69 18.92 11.83 0.40
C TYR A 69 20.15 10.96 0.07
N TYR A 70 21.04 10.73 1.03
CA TYR A 70 22.23 9.89 0.85
C TYR A 70 21.96 8.39 1.08
N ASN A 71 20.97 8.04 1.91
CA ASN A 71 20.53 6.68 2.23
C ASN A 71 19.03 6.53 1.92
N PRO A 72 18.63 6.52 0.65
CA PRO A 72 17.23 6.31 0.30
C PRO A 72 16.78 4.94 0.83
N PRO A 73 15.66 4.85 1.58
CA PRO A 73 15.11 3.56 2.00
C PRO A 73 14.81 2.72 0.75
N GLY A 74 15.54 1.62 0.60
CA GLY A 74 15.53 0.75 -0.58
C GLY A 74 16.81 0.77 -1.43
N ALA A 75 17.87 1.49 -1.03
CA ALA A 75 19.20 1.21 -1.57
C ALA A 75 19.59 -0.24 -1.20
N PRO A 76 19.85 -1.13 -2.18
CA PRO A 76 20.23 -2.49 -1.87
C PRO A 76 21.53 -2.47 -1.06
N ALA A 77 21.52 -3.08 0.12
CA ALA A 77 22.75 -3.42 0.81
C ALA A 77 23.61 -4.20 -0.17
N ALA A 78 24.75 -3.63 -0.56
CA ALA A 78 25.70 -4.26 -1.46
C ALA A 78 26.29 -5.47 -0.73
N GLY A 79 25.71 -6.64 -0.97
CA GLY A 79 26.18 -7.92 -0.46
C GLY A 79 25.20 -8.57 0.50
N GLU A 80 24.16 -9.22 -0.05
CA GLU A 80 23.72 -10.57 0.32
C GLU A 80 22.40 -10.93 -0.42
N GLY A 81 22.54 -11.52 -1.61
CA GLY A 81 21.70 -12.64 -2.08
C GLY A 81 20.17 -12.54 -2.23
N GLY A 82 19.50 -11.39 -2.13
CA GLY A 82 18.05 -11.26 -2.38
C GLY A 82 17.73 -10.41 -3.62
N PRO A 83 16.72 -10.76 -4.45
CA PRO A 83 16.39 -9.99 -5.65
C PRO A 83 15.94 -8.58 -5.25
N ALA A 84 16.64 -7.60 -5.82
CA ALA A 84 16.59 -6.19 -5.50
C ALA A 84 15.18 -5.60 -5.60
N ALA A 85 14.68 -5.09 -4.49
CA ALA A 85 13.59 -4.11 -4.47
C ALA A 85 14.15 -2.77 -4.95
N ASN A 86 13.73 -2.32 -6.14
CA ASN A 86 14.02 -0.98 -6.66
C ASN A 86 13.07 0.05 -6.02
N PRO A 87 13.55 1.11 -5.34
CA PRO A 87 12.72 2.25 -5.01
C PRO A 87 12.82 3.29 -6.15
N ALA A 88 11.72 3.40 -6.90
CA ALA A 88 11.30 4.53 -7.75
C ALA A 88 12.34 5.20 -8.68
N GLY A 89 12.18 5.00 -9.99
CA GLY A 89 12.82 5.88 -10.98
C GLY A 89 12.74 5.44 -12.44
N ASP A 90 12.19 4.26 -12.74
CA ASP A 90 12.05 3.82 -14.12
C ASP A 90 10.62 3.31 -14.35
N ILE A 91 9.84 4.12 -15.07
CA ILE A 91 8.48 3.80 -15.54
C ILE A 91 8.48 2.63 -16.55
N ASN A 92 9.66 2.17 -16.99
CA ASN A 92 9.84 0.96 -17.80
C ASN A 92 10.48 -0.21 -17.03
N SER A 93 10.80 -0.04 -15.74
CA SER A 93 11.22 -1.18 -14.93
C SER A 93 9.97 -2.00 -14.61
N PRO A 94 9.95 -3.31 -14.95
CA PRO A 94 8.81 -4.14 -14.63
C PRO A 94 8.61 -4.05 -13.12
N ILE A 95 7.45 -3.56 -12.69
CA ILE A 95 7.04 -3.53 -11.29
C ILE A 95 7.35 -4.92 -10.77
N ALA A 96 8.38 -5.04 -9.92
CA ALA A 96 8.76 -6.33 -9.38
C ALA A 96 7.55 -6.81 -8.60
N LEU A 97 6.84 -7.80 -9.15
CA LEU A 97 5.65 -8.30 -8.52
C LEU A 97 6.05 -8.74 -7.10
N PRO A 98 5.25 -8.39 -6.08
CA PRO A 98 5.41 -8.95 -4.74
C PRO A 98 5.70 -10.44 -4.83
N SER A 99 6.67 -10.92 -4.07
CA SER A 99 7.14 -12.31 -4.16
C SER A 99 6.01 -13.34 -4.00
N GLU A 100 4.97 -12.97 -3.25
CA GLU A 100 3.75 -13.71 -3.02
C GLU A 100 2.93 -13.92 -4.30
N LEU A 101 2.95 -12.95 -5.22
CA LEU A 101 2.31 -13.03 -6.53
C LEU A 101 3.14 -13.79 -7.57
N LEU A 102 4.36 -14.21 -7.23
CA LEU A 102 5.18 -15.10 -8.07
C LEU A 102 4.98 -16.57 -7.68
N LEU A 103 4.39 -16.83 -6.53
CA LEU A 103 4.15 -18.20 -6.06
C LEU A 103 3.06 -18.90 -6.88
N PRO A 104 3.10 -20.24 -6.99
CA PRO A 104 1.98 -21.00 -7.53
C PRO A 104 0.75 -20.92 -6.61
N TRP A 105 -0.45 -21.10 -7.17
CA TRP A 105 -1.71 -20.92 -6.44
C TRP A 105 -1.83 -21.73 -5.14
N PRO A 106 -1.42 -23.01 -5.06
CA PRO A 106 -1.43 -23.76 -3.80
C PRO A 106 -0.59 -23.08 -2.71
N ALA A 107 0.63 -22.64 -3.06
CA ALA A 107 1.51 -21.97 -2.12
C ALA A 107 0.95 -20.61 -1.67
N ARG A 108 0.24 -19.88 -2.55
CA ARG A 108 -0.46 -18.65 -2.14
C ARG A 108 -1.58 -18.92 -1.14
N ARG A 109 -2.34 -20.01 -1.32
CA ARG A 109 -3.41 -20.40 -0.37
C ARG A 109 -2.85 -20.66 1.02
N ASP A 110 -1.60 -21.09 1.14
CA ASP A 110 -0.99 -21.38 2.43
C ASP A 110 -0.80 -20.11 3.29
N TYR A 111 -0.63 -18.94 2.68
CA TYR A 111 -0.54 -17.65 3.38
C TYR A 111 -1.88 -17.13 3.90
N LEU A 112 -2.99 -17.71 3.45
CA LEU A 112 -4.32 -17.28 3.89
C LEU A 112 -4.59 -17.74 5.33
N THR A 113 -5.11 -16.82 6.13
CA THR A 113 -5.67 -17.14 7.45
C THR A 113 -6.83 -18.13 7.31
N GLN A 114 -7.15 -18.87 8.38
CA GLN A 114 -8.27 -19.81 8.38
C GLN A 114 -9.59 -19.16 7.94
N TYR A 115 -9.82 -17.92 8.34
CA TYR A 115 -11.00 -17.16 7.95
C TYR A 115 -11.00 -16.81 6.45
N GLN A 116 -9.89 -16.30 5.92
CA GLN A 116 -9.76 -16.02 4.49
C GLN A 116 -9.90 -17.27 3.64
N ARG A 117 -9.41 -18.42 4.11
CA ARG A 117 -9.64 -19.71 3.43
C ARG A 117 -11.13 -20.05 3.38
N ARG A 118 -11.87 -19.91 4.49
CA ARG A 118 -13.32 -20.12 4.51
C ARG A 118 -14.05 -19.19 3.53
N LEU A 119 -13.67 -17.91 3.53
CA LEU A 119 -14.25 -16.92 2.63
C LEU A 119 -13.97 -17.26 1.16
N LEU A 120 -12.74 -17.67 0.85
CA LEU A 120 -12.35 -18.07 -0.49
C LEU A 120 -13.05 -19.36 -0.94
N THR A 121 -13.17 -20.37 -0.06
CA THR A 121 -13.95 -21.59 -0.34
C THR A 121 -15.43 -21.26 -0.61
N TYR A 122 -16.02 -20.35 0.15
CA TYR A 122 -17.39 -19.90 -0.10
C TYR A 122 -17.55 -19.26 -1.49
N LEU A 123 -16.58 -18.45 -1.92
CA LEU A 123 -16.56 -17.86 -3.26
C LEU A 123 -16.31 -18.90 -4.37
N GLU A 124 -15.53 -19.94 -4.09
CA GLU A 124 -15.32 -21.07 -5.01
C GLU A 124 -16.61 -21.86 -5.27
N GLU A 125 -17.46 -22.00 -4.25
CA GLU A 125 -18.73 -22.71 -4.34
C GLU A 125 -19.85 -21.85 -4.92
N SER A 126 -19.85 -20.55 -4.61
CA SER A 126 -20.94 -19.62 -4.97
C SER A 126 -20.78 -18.98 -6.35
N GLY A 127 -19.55 -18.88 -6.87
CA GLY A 127 -19.26 -18.16 -8.10
C GLY A 127 -19.40 -16.65 -7.92
N ASP A 128 -20.15 -16.01 -8.82
CA ASP A 128 -20.34 -14.55 -8.80
C ASP A 128 -21.34 -14.17 -7.70
N ILE A 129 -20.88 -13.46 -6.67
CA ILE A 129 -21.70 -13.11 -5.51
C ILE A 129 -21.63 -11.63 -5.16
N ARG A 130 -22.75 -11.09 -4.68
CA ARG A 130 -22.83 -9.69 -4.22
C ARG A 130 -22.32 -9.55 -2.79
N PHE A 131 -21.82 -8.36 -2.45
CA PHE A 131 -21.33 -8.09 -1.09
C PHE A 131 -22.40 -8.34 -0.01
N SER A 132 -23.65 -7.96 -0.27
CA SER A 132 -24.80 -8.21 0.61
C SER A 132 -24.99 -9.68 0.95
N ALA A 133 -24.91 -10.56 -0.06
CA ALA A 133 -25.00 -12.01 0.15
C ALA A 133 -23.79 -12.58 0.92
N ILE A 134 -22.60 -11.98 0.81
CA ILE A 134 -21.45 -12.36 1.64
C ILE A 134 -21.68 -11.91 3.09
N LEU A 135 -22.22 -10.71 3.33
CA LEU A 135 -22.56 -10.23 4.67
C LEU A 135 -23.58 -11.14 5.36
N GLU A 136 -24.57 -11.64 4.62
CA GLU A 136 -25.57 -12.59 5.14
C GLU A 136 -24.94 -13.95 5.50
N ALA A 137 -23.95 -14.41 4.74
CA ALA A 137 -23.27 -15.67 4.98
C ALA A 137 -22.21 -15.61 6.10
N PHE A 138 -21.71 -14.42 6.43
CA PHE A 138 -20.70 -14.17 7.46
C PHE A 138 -21.16 -13.08 8.46
N PRO A 139 -22.30 -13.28 9.15
CA PRO A 139 -22.88 -12.28 10.06
C PRO A 139 -22.03 -12.07 11.33
N GLU A 140 -21.09 -12.97 11.63
CA GLU A 140 -20.24 -12.90 12.82
C GLU A 140 -19.18 -11.78 12.77
N ARG A 141 -19.02 -11.07 11.65
CA ARG A 141 -18.00 -10.01 11.48
C ARG A 141 -18.60 -8.66 11.13
N ALA A 142 -17.89 -7.61 11.53
CA ALA A 142 -18.18 -6.26 11.07
C ALA A 142 -17.98 -6.15 9.55
N SER A 143 -18.84 -5.40 8.89
CA SER A 143 -18.81 -5.19 7.43
C SER A 143 -17.47 -4.65 6.93
N GLU A 144 -16.84 -3.77 7.71
CA GLU A 144 -15.52 -3.19 7.42
C GLU A 144 -14.41 -4.24 7.43
N GLU A 145 -14.42 -5.16 8.41
CA GLU A 145 -13.45 -6.24 8.47
C GLU A 145 -13.63 -7.20 7.29
N LEU A 146 -14.88 -7.56 6.97
CA LEU A 146 -15.18 -8.42 5.82
C LEU A 146 -14.69 -7.80 4.51
N PHE A 147 -14.97 -6.50 4.31
CA PHE A 147 -14.46 -5.75 3.16
C PHE A 147 -12.94 -5.79 3.08
N TYR A 148 -12.25 -5.53 4.20
CA TYR A 148 -10.79 -5.59 4.25
C TYR A 148 -10.26 -6.99 3.89
N ARG A 149 -10.91 -8.07 4.33
CA ARG A 149 -10.49 -9.44 3.98
C ARG A 149 -10.70 -9.75 2.51
N LEU A 150 -11.78 -9.27 1.90
CA LEU A 150 -12.02 -9.41 0.47
C LEU A 150 -10.97 -8.64 -0.35
N GLU A 151 -10.61 -7.43 0.08
CA GLU A 151 -9.54 -6.67 -0.56
C GLU A 151 -8.19 -7.38 -0.48
N GLN A 152 -7.87 -8.03 0.65
CA GLN A 152 -6.66 -8.86 0.75
C GLN A 152 -6.68 -10.04 -0.24
N LEU A 153 -7.81 -10.73 -0.41
CA LEU A 153 -7.95 -11.80 -1.40
C LEU A 153 -7.83 -11.26 -2.84
N ARG A 154 -8.34 -10.05 -3.10
CA ARG A 154 -8.21 -9.36 -4.39
C ARG A 154 -6.76 -9.03 -4.70
N LEU A 155 -6.03 -8.49 -3.73
CA LEU A 155 -4.60 -8.15 -3.86
C LEU A 155 -3.72 -9.39 -4.10
N LEU A 156 -4.10 -10.55 -3.55
CA LEU A 156 -3.42 -11.83 -3.81
C LEU A 156 -3.81 -12.46 -5.15
N GLY A 157 -4.77 -11.86 -5.87
CA GLY A 157 -5.20 -12.29 -7.19
C GLY A 157 -6.19 -13.45 -7.19
N PHE A 158 -6.75 -13.82 -6.04
CA PHE A 158 -7.75 -14.90 -5.96
C PHE A 158 -9.10 -14.48 -6.53
N ILE A 159 -9.48 -13.23 -6.29
CA ILE A 159 -10.79 -12.69 -6.63
C ILE A 159 -10.68 -11.36 -7.36
N VAL A 160 -11.74 -11.00 -8.07
CA VAL A 160 -11.90 -9.73 -8.79
C VAL A 160 -13.16 -9.05 -8.25
N TYR A 161 -13.09 -7.72 -8.17
CA TYR A 161 -14.19 -6.86 -7.80
C TYR A 161 -14.71 -6.17 -9.05
N GLU A 162 -15.95 -6.42 -9.42
CA GLU A 162 -16.58 -5.82 -10.60
C GLU A 162 -17.82 -5.04 -10.23
N GLN A 163 -18.03 -3.92 -10.91
CA GLN A 163 -19.23 -3.12 -10.76
C GLN A 163 -20.30 -3.63 -11.73
N ILE A 164 -21.34 -4.28 -11.20
CA ILE A 164 -22.52 -4.68 -11.95
C ILE A 164 -23.54 -3.54 -11.89
N GLY A 165 -23.58 -2.71 -12.94
CA GLY A 165 -24.64 -1.72 -13.16
C GLY A 165 -24.15 -0.29 -13.37
N ALA A 166 -25.06 0.58 -13.85
CA ALA A 166 -24.74 1.95 -14.29
C ALA A 166 -24.64 2.98 -13.14
N LYS A 167 -25.06 2.63 -11.91
CA LYS A 167 -25.11 3.58 -10.78
C LYS A 167 -23.96 3.33 -9.81
N LYS A 168 -23.05 4.31 -9.73
CA LYS A 168 -21.90 4.35 -8.80
C LYS A 168 -22.25 4.44 -7.31
N ALA A 169 -23.51 4.67 -6.96
CA ALA A 169 -23.92 4.96 -5.59
C ALA A 169 -24.67 3.80 -4.91
N ASP A 170 -24.83 2.66 -5.57
CA ASP A 170 -25.52 1.49 -5.00
C ASP A 170 -24.50 0.48 -4.47
N PRO A 171 -24.47 0.18 -3.16
CA PRO A 171 -23.58 -0.83 -2.59
C PRO A 171 -23.85 -2.25 -3.16
N ASP A 172 -25.02 -2.51 -3.72
CA ASP A 172 -25.34 -3.75 -4.44
C ASP A 172 -24.90 -3.76 -5.90
N ALA A 173 -24.34 -2.65 -6.41
CA ALA A 173 -23.76 -2.60 -7.75
C ALA A 173 -22.38 -3.28 -7.82
N HIS A 174 -21.99 -4.06 -6.80
CA HIS A 174 -20.66 -4.64 -6.71
C HIS A 174 -20.74 -6.15 -6.48
N CYS A 175 -20.02 -6.90 -7.32
CA CYS A 175 -19.86 -8.35 -7.18
C CYS A 175 -18.39 -8.71 -6.97
N TYR A 176 -18.22 -9.83 -6.29
CA TYR A 176 -16.96 -10.54 -6.16
C TYR A 176 -17.06 -11.84 -6.96
N ARG A 177 -16.06 -12.08 -7.79
CA ARG A 177 -15.91 -13.34 -8.54
C ARG A 177 -14.50 -13.86 -8.45
N LEU A 178 -14.29 -15.14 -8.72
CA LEU A 178 -12.93 -15.68 -8.85
C LEU A 178 -12.20 -15.01 -10.03
N SER A 179 -10.90 -14.77 -9.88
CA SER A 179 -10.09 -14.35 -11.02
C SER A 179 -10.00 -15.46 -12.06
N GLU A 180 -9.91 -15.10 -13.34
CA GLU A 180 -9.87 -16.08 -14.42
C GLU A 180 -8.67 -17.05 -14.28
N ALA A 181 -7.52 -16.50 -13.88
CA ALA A 181 -6.31 -17.27 -13.65
C ALA A 181 -6.47 -18.28 -12.51
N TYR A 182 -7.18 -17.89 -11.44
CA TYR A 182 -7.44 -18.78 -10.33
C TYR A 182 -8.58 -19.79 -10.60
N ALA A 183 -9.62 -19.36 -11.30
CA ALA A 183 -10.72 -20.23 -11.71
C ALA A 183 -10.28 -21.32 -12.70
N ALA A 184 -9.27 -21.05 -13.54
CA ALA A 184 -8.65 -22.07 -14.39
C ALA A 184 -7.98 -23.17 -13.56
N GLU A 185 -7.19 -22.78 -12.57
CA GLU A 185 -6.53 -23.71 -11.64
C GLU A 185 -7.54 -24.56 -10.87
N VAL A 186 -8.58 -23.94 -10.30
CA VAL A 186 -9.63 -24.65 -9.54
C VAL A 186 -10.32 -25.70 -10.42
N ARG A 187 -10.61 -25.37 -11.69
CA ARG A 187 -11.18 -26.31 -12.66
C ARG A 187 -10.23 -27.47 -12.97
N GLU A 188 -8.93 -27.21 -13.09
CA GLU A 188 -7.91 -28.24 -13.30
C GLU A 188 -7.83 -29.19 -12.10
N MET A 189 -7.83 -28.66 -10.87
CA MET A 189 -7.82 -29.46 -9.64
C MET A 189 -9.05 -30.37 -9.55
N LEU A 190 -10.25 -29.83 -9.82
CA LEU A 190 -11.51 -30.61 -9.79
C LEU A 190 -11.54 -31.68 -10.89
N SER A 191 -11.06 -31.35 -12.09
CA SER A 191 -10.97 -32.31 -13.21
C SER A 191 -9.99 -33.44 -12.91
N GLY A 192 -8.83 -33.13 -12.34
CA GLY A 192 -7.80 -34.11 -11.96
C GLY A 192 -8.26 -35.06 -10.84
N MET A 193 -9.09 -34.59 -9.91
CA MET A 193 -9.72 -35.43 -8.89
C MET A 193 -10.76 -36.40 -9.47
N THR A 194 -11.52 -35.95 -10.48
CA THR A 194 -12.57 -36.76 -11.12
C THR A 194 -11.99 -37.93 -11.93
N VAL A 195 -10.83 -37.74 -12.57
CA VAL A 195 -10.10 -38.78 -13.33
C VAL A 195 -9.44 -39.82 -12.41
N ARG A 196 -9.03 -39.45 -11.20
CA ARG A 196 -8.47 -40.42 -10.22
C ARG A 196 -9.55 -41.27 -9.54
N ALA A 197 -10.77 -40.74 -9.40
CA ALA A 197 -11.90 -41.48 -8.83
C ALA A 197 -12.46 -42.56 -9.76
N THR A 198 -12.34 -42.38 -11.08
CA THR A 198 -12.84 -43.32 -12.11
C THR A 198 -11.83 -44.41 -12.48
N LYS A 199 -10.61 -44.37 -11.93
CA LYS A 199 -9.53 -45.32 -12.22
C LYS A 199 -9.27 -46.33 -11.10
N LYS A 200 -10.19 -46.45 -10.14
CA LYS A 200 -10.18 -47.47 -9.09
C LYS A 200 -11.29 -48.49 -9.31
#